data_AF-D3YY94-F1
#
_entry.id   AF-D3YY94-F1
#
_cell.length_a   1.000
_cell.length_b   1.000
_cell.length_c   1.000
_cell.angle_alpha   90.00
_cell.angle_beta   90.00
_cell.angle_gamma   90.00
#
_symmetry.space_group_name_H-M   'P 1'
#
loop_
_entity.id
_entity.type
_entity.pdbx_description
1 polymer ?
#
loop_
_entity_poly.entity_id
_entity_poly.type
_entity_poly.pdbx_seq_one_letter_code
_entity_poly.pdbx_strand_id
1 'polypeptide(L)'
;MDGFFHQVEEIRSSIARIAQHVEDVKKNHSIILSAPNPEGKIKEELEDLNKEIKKTANRIRGKLKSIEQSCDQDENGNRTSVDLR
;
A
#
# COMPACT_ATOMS: atom_id res chain seq x y z
N MET A 1 -6.01 13.01 17.33
CA MET A 1 -6.66 11.75 16.89
C MET A 1 -7.12 11.80 15.44
N ASP A 2 -7.72 12.90 14.95
CA ASP A 2 -8.24 12.97 13.56
C ASP A 2 -7.20 12.66 12.48
N GLY A 3 -5.94 13.10 12.65
CA GLY A 3 -4.86 12.77 11.72
C GLY A 3 -4.51 11.28 11.66
N PHE A 4 -4.66 10.54 12.76
CA PHE A 4 -4.41 9.09 12.81
C PHE A 4 -5.49 8.33 12.04
N PHE A 5 -6.77 8.65 12.31
CA PHE A 5 -7.89 8.04 11.57
C PHE A 5 -7.84 8.35 10.08
N HIS A 6 -7.42 9.56 9.70
CA HIS A 6 -7.24 9.92 8.30
C HIS A 6 -6.14 9.09 7.61
N GLN A 7 -5.02 8.84 8.30
CA GLN A 7 -3.95 7.98 7.78
C GLN A 7 -4.38 6.52 7.64
N VAL A 8 -5.13 5.99 8.62
CA VAL A 8 -5.67 4.63 8.58
C VAL A 8 -6.64 4.46 7.41
N GLU A 9 -7.53 5.44 7.20
CA GLU A 9 -8.48 5.41 6.08
C GLU A 9 -7.77 5.42 4.73
N GLU A 10 -6.72 6.24 4.59
CA GLU A 10 -5.94 6.31 3.36
C GLU A 10 -5.19 5.00 3.08
N ILE A 11 -4.68 4.34 4.12
CA ILE A 11 -4.06 3.01 4.01
C ILE A 11 -5.11 2.00 3.54
N ARG A 12 -6.30 2.00 4.14
CA ARG A 12 -7.41 1.10 3.76
C ARG A 12 -7.82 1.28 2.30
N SER A 13 -7.96 2.52 1.85
CA SER A 13 -8.26 2.85 0.46
C SER A 13 -7.13 2.39 -0.50
N SER A 14 -5.88 2.56 -0.09
CA SER A 14 -4.72 2.10 -0.85
C SER A 14 -4.69 0.56 -1.00
N ILE A 15 -5.06 -0.17 0.06
CA ILE A 15 -5.18 -1.64 0.03
C ILE A 15 -6.29 -2.08 -0.93
N ALA A 16 -7.46 -1.44 -0.87
CA ALA A 16 -8.56 -1.73 -1.78
C ALA A 16 -8.15 -1.50 -3.25
N ARG A 17 -7.37 -0.45 -3.52
CA ARG A 17 -6.83 -0.17 -4.84
C ARG A 17 -5.83 -1.23 -5.32
N ILE A 18 -4.96 -1.73 -4.45
CA ILE A 18 -4.08 -2.86 -4.79
C ILE A 18 -4.90 -4.10 -5.14
N ALA A 19 -5.95 -4.41 -4.37
CA ALA A 19 -6.80 -5.56 -4.65
C ALA A 19 -7.43 -5.48 -6.05
N GLN A 20 -7.88 -4.29 -6.46
CA GLN A 20 -8.38 -4.06 -7.81
C GLN A 20 -7.29 -4.29 -8.87
N HIS A 21 -6.10 -3.72 -8.69
CA HIS A 21 -4.98 -3.90 -9.61
C HIS A 21 -4.55 -5.37 -9.74
N VAL A 22 -4.60 -6.14 -8.66
CA VAL A 22 -4.31 -7.59 -8.68
C VAL A 22 -5.35 -8.34 -9.52
N GLU A 23 -6.62 -7.95 -9.46
CA GLU A 23 -7.67 -8.57 -10.27
C GLU A 23 -7.50 -8.26 -11.76
N ASP A 24 -7.10 -7.03 -12.09
CA ASP A 24 -6.79 -6.63 -13.47
C ASP A 24 -5.55 -7.38 -14.00
N VAL A 25 -4.52 -7.57 -13.16
CA VAL A 25 -3.35 -8.40 -13.49
C VAL A 25 -3.76 -9.84 -13.85
N LYS A 26 -4.67 -10.46 -13.08
CA LYS A 26 -5.16 -11.81 -13.38
C LYS A 26 -5.89 -11.87 -14.71
N LYS A 27 -6.75 -10.89 -15.00
CA LYS A 27 -7.45 -10.80 -16.28
C LYS A 27 -6.48 -10.66 -17.45
N ASN A 28 -5.52 -9.75 -17.34
CA ASN A 28 -4.51 -9.54 -18.39
C ASN A 28 -3.64 -10.79 -18.58
N HIS A 29 -3.24 -11.46 -17.51
CA HIS A 29 -2.56 -12.76 -17.59
C HIS A 29 -3.41 -13.82 -18.30
N SER A 30 -4.69 -13.92 -17.95
CA SER A 30 -5.61 -14.88 -18.59
C SER A 30 -5.72 -14.62 -20.09
N ILE A 31 -5.84 -13.35 -20.51
CA ILE A 31 -5.92 -12.96 -21.92
C ILE A 31 -4.62 -13.35 -22.64
N ILE A 32 -3.46 -13.01 -22.06
CA ILE A 32 -2.14 -13.31 -22.64
C ILE A 32 -1.95 -14.82 -22.85
N LEU A 33 -2.35 -15.64 -21.88
CA LEU A 33 -2.20 -17.10 -21.95
C LEU A 33 -3.22 -17.77 -22.88
N SER A 34 -4.39 -17.15 -23.06
CA SER A 34 -5.47 -17.69 -23.91
C SER A 34 -5.37 -17.27 -25.38
N ALA A 35 -4.65 -16.19 -25.68
CA ALA A 35 -4.51 -15.68 -27.04
C ALA A 35 -3.29 -16.30 -27.73
N PRO A 36 -3.42 -16.84 -28.96
CA PRO A 36 -2.29 -17.40 -29.71
C PRO A 36 -1.27 -16.34 -30.16
N ASN A 37 -1.67 -15.07 -30.21
CA ASN A 37 -0.76 -13.93 -30.39
C ASN A 37 -1.22 -12.75 -29.53
N PRO A 38 -0.78 -12.65 -28.27
CA PRO A 38 -1.22 -11.60 -27.36
C PRO A 38 -0.68 -10.23 -27.79
N GLU A 39 -1.54 -9.21 -27.77
CA GLU A 39 -1.14 -7.85 -28.13
C GLU A 39 -0.05 -7.33 -27.19
N GLY A 40 1.01 -6.75 -27.74
CA GLY A 40 2.13 -6.19 -26.97
C GLY A 40 1.68 -5.13 -25.95
N LYS A 41 0.60 -4.42 -26.24
CA LYS A 41 -0.02 -3.44 -25.35
C LYS A 41 -0.51 -4.05 -24.04
N ILE A 42 -1.06 -5.26 -24.05
CA ILE A 42 -1.57 -5.93 -22.84
C ILE A 42 -0.41 -6.33 -21.92
N LYS A 43 0.74 -6.68 -22.51
CA LYS A 43 1.97 -6.97 -21.75
C LYS A 43 2.54 -5.70 -21.08
N GLU A 44 2.50 -4.57 -21.78
CA GLU A 44 2.91 -3.27 -21.22
C GLU A 44 1.98 -2.85 -20.06
N GLU A 45 0.67 -2.95 -20.24
CA GLU A 45 -0.32 -2.69 -19.18
C GLU A 45 -0.11 -3.60 -17.96
N LEU A 46 0.22 -4.87 -18.18
CA LEU A 46 0.55 -5.81 -17.11
C LEU A 46 1.83 -5.42 -16.35
N GLU A 47 2.87 -4.97 -17.04
CA GLU A 47 4.09 -4.49 -16.41
C GLU A 47 3.83 -3.23 -15.58
N ASP A 48 3.02 -2.32 -16.09
CA ASP A 48 2.67 -1.08 -15.39
C ASP A 48 1.79 -1.33 -14.16
N LEU A 49 0.81 -2.22 -14.25
CA LEU A 49 0.03 -2.67 -13.08
C LEU A 49 0.94 -3.25 -12.00
N ASN A 50 1.93 -4.08 -12.38
CA ASN A 50 2.89 -4.63 -11.42
C ASN A 50 3.76 -3.55 -10.76
N LYS A 51 4.20 -2.54 -11.52
CA LYS A 51 4.96 -1.40 -10.97
C LYS A 51 4.12 -0.61 -9.98
N GLU A 52 2.86 -0.31 -10.32
CA GLU A 52 1.96 0.45 -9.46
C GLU A 52 1.58 -0.31 -8.19
N ILE A 53 1.38 -1.63 -8.27
CA ILE A 53 1.19 -2.50 -7.09
C ILE A 53 2.39 -2.40 -6.16
N LYS A 54 3.62 -2.59 -6.68
CA LYS A 54 4.85 -2.51 -5.87
C LYS A 54 5.04 -1.13 -5.24
N LYS A 55 4.77 -0.06 -5.98
CA LYS A 55 4.90 1.31 -5.51
C LYS A 55 3.89 1.60 -4.40
N THR A 56 2.63 1.21 -4.58
CA THR A 56 1.57 1.40 -3.58
C THR A 56 1.84 0.59 -2.32
N ALA A 57 2.30 -0.66 -2.47
CA ALA A 57 2.68 -1.51 -1.35
C ALA A 57 3.82 -0.91 -0.52
N ASN A 58 4.86 -0.38 -1.17
CA ASN A 58 5.94 0.31 -0.47
C ASN A 58 5.46 1.56 0.26
N ARG A 59 4.52 2.32 -0.34
CA ARG A 59 3.92 3.50 0.30
C ARG A 59 3.13 3.11 1.56
N ILE A 60 2.31 2.06 1.49
CA ILE A 60 1.57 1.53 2.65
C ILE A 60 2.55 1.12 3.75
N ARG A 61 3.60 0.36 3.40
CA ARG A 61 4.64 -0.06 4.35
C ARG A 61 5.30 1.14 5.04
N GLY A 62 5.63 2.18 4.28
CA GLY A 62 6.20 3.41 4.82
C GLY A 62 5.27 4.10 5.82
N LYS A 63 3.99 4.23 5.47
CA LYS A 63 2.98 4.85 6.35
C LYS A 63 2.77 4.06 7.63
N LEU A 64 2.66 2.74 7.54
CA LEU A 64 2.54 1.88 8.73
C LEU A 64 3.75 2.04 9.66
N LYS A 65 4.96 2.10 9.11
CA LYS A 65 6.18 2.33 9.89
C LYS A 65 6.19 3.72 10.55
N SER A 66 5.73 4.76 9.87
CA SER A 66 5.61 6.09 10.47
C SER A 66 4.58 6.14 11.59
N ILE A 67 3.47 5.41 11.46
CA ILE A 67 2.46 5.28 12.52
C ILE A 67 3.04 4.56 13.75
N GLU A 68 3.73 3.43 13.53
CA GLU A 68 4.43 2.68 14.58
C GLU A 68 5.43 3.55 15.35
N GLN A 69 6.32 4.25 14.63
CA GLN A 69 7.30 5.16 15.23
C GLN A 69 6.68 6.34 15.99
N SER A 70 5.55 6.87 15.50
CA SER A 70 4.85 7.96 16.19
C SER A 70 4.24 7.47 17.50
N CYS A 71 3.72 6.24 17.52
CA CYS A 71 3.16 5.61 18.72
C CYS A 71 4.26 5.32 19.78
N ASP A 72 5.43 4.81 19.35
CA ASP A 72 6.56 4.54 20.25
C ASP A 72 7.13 5.82 20.89
N GLN A 73 7.15 6.94 20.16
CA GLN A 73 7.60 8.23 20.69
C GLN A 73 6.64 8.82 21.72
N ASP A 74 5.33 8.70 21.52
CA ASP A 74 4.33 9.12 22.50
C ASP A 74 4.43 8.32 23.82
N GLU A 75 4.72 7.01 23.76
CA GLU A 75 4.95 6.20 24.95
C GLU A 75 6.24 6.59 25.71
N ASN A 76 7.31 6.97 25.00
CA ASN A 76 8.58 7.34 25.63
C ASN A 76 8.59 8.77 26.18
N GLY A 77 7.86 9.70 25.56
CA GLY A 77 7.68 11.08 26.04
C GLY A 77 6.85 11.16 27.33
N ASN A 78 5.96 10.21 27.57
CA ASN A 78 5.13 10.19 28.77
C ASN A 78 5.84 9.62 30.02
N ARG A 79 7.00 8.95 29.85
CA ARG A 79 7.81 8.41 30.95
C ARG A 79 8.79 9.42 31.54
N THR A 80 9.21 10.45 30.80
CA THR A 80 10.19 11.44 31.29
C THR A 80 9.58 12.56 32.14
N SER A 81 8.25 12.63 32.27
CA SER A 81 7.55 13.65 33.09
C SER A 81 7.13 13.16 34.48
N VAL A 82 7.31 11.86 34.81
CA VAL A 82 6.89 11.26 36.10
C VAL A 82 8.10 10.71 36.87
N ASP A 83 9.24 11.40 36.80
CA ASP A 83 10.42 11.12 37.64
C ASP A 83 11.02 12.44 38.17
N LEU A 84 10.16 13.44 38.40
CA LEU A 84 10.55 14.75 38.95
C LEU A 84 9.62 15.22 40.08
N ARG A 85 8.99 14.28 40.80
CA ARG A 85 8.19 14.56 42.01
C ARG A 85 8.57 13.66 43.17
#